data_AF-A0A957DCQ5-F1
#
_entry.id   AF-A0A957DCQ5-F1
#
_cell.length_a   1.000
_cell.length_b   1.000
_cell.length_c   1.000
_cell.angle_alpha   90.00
_cell.angle_beta   90.00
_cell.angle_gamma   90.00
#
_symmetry.space_group_name_H-M   'P 1'
#
loop_
_entity.id
_entity.type
_entity.pdbx_description
1 polymer ?
#
loop_
_entity_poly.entity_id
_entity_poly.type
_entity_poly.pdbx_seq_one_letter_code
_entity_poly.pdbx_strand_id
1 'polypeptide(L)'
;TFSGNSATTNGGGMYNAGSSPTIRNSIFWGDVGGEIYNNSSTSTVSYSVVQGGYTGGTNIITADPMLGTLGDYGGPTETIPLLSGSSAIDAGNDGDCPTTDQRGAARGFDVAGVGTTTCDIGAYEVHESVSVGDCGGADLSGVQTFSFNASGNDVAVDVTTANGLKCIAIEEMGPGVNHLMETGTGSGLGLQTNNWWHISGNIDTGFDVAVTLPYAGADASSRVCRWPGNLGGYGWDCDDGSHTAYAAGTVTRSGVTGFSDWAVGDNVGPTAVSLQSLATKENPITLPVLLTLILLAVGTGMVIARRRS
;
A
#
# COMPACT_ATOMS: atom_id res chain seq x y z
N THR A 1 3.78 12.42 -12.63
CA THR A 1 2.95 13.63 -12.57
C THR A 1 3.74 14.72 -11.86
N PHE A 2 3.76 15.91 -12.43
CA PHE A 2 4.30 17.13 -11.83
C PHE A 2 3.11 18.06 -11.65
N SER A 3 2.80 18.40 -10.40
CA SER A 3 1.67 19.28 -10.10
C SER A 3 1.87 20.01 -8.79
N GLY A 4 1.42 21.26 -8.73
CA GLY A 4 1.50 22.10 -7.53
C GLY A 4 2.93 22.50 -7.15
N ASN A 5 3.90 22.33 -8.04
CA ASN A 5 5.27 22.79 -7.82
C ASN A 5 5.36 24.29 -8.06
N SER A 6 6.35 24.95 -7.43
CA SER A 6 6.52 26.40 -7.57
C SER A 6 7.98 26.79 -7.72
N ALA A 7 8.28 27.51 -8.80
CA ALA A 7 9.55 28.18 -9.03
C ALA A 7 9.35 29.70 -9.16
N THR A 8 10.31 30.49 -8.67
CA THR A 8 10.24 31.95 -8.71
C THR A 8 10.40 32.54 -10.11
N THR A 9 11.12 31.83 -10.99
CA THR A 9 11.45 32.31 -12.33
C THR A 9 10.86 31.42 -13.41
N ASN A 10 11.36 30.19 -13.58
CA ASN A 10 10.90 29.30 -14.64
C ASN A 10 10.99 27.82 -14.25
N GLY A 11 10.17 26.99 -14.90
CA GLY A 11 10.23 25.53 -14.80
C GLY A 11 9.73 25.04 -13.46
N GLY A 12 8.53 25.48 -13.07
CA GLY A 12 7.83 25.02 -11.88
C GLY A 12 7.72 23.50 -11.86
N GLY A 13 7.21 22.90 -12.94
CA GLY A 13 7.14 21.45 -13.08
C GLY A 13 8.51 20.83 -13.38
N MET A 14 9.17 21.33 -14.43
CA MET A 14 10.52 20.90 -14.80
C MET A 14 11.34 22.03 -15.43
N TYR A 15 12.53 22.23 -14.88
CA TYR A 15 13.57 23.08 -15.48
C TYR A 15 14.66 22.21 -16.12
N ASN A 16 14.82 22.35 -17.44
CA ASN A 16 15.83 21.63 -18.21
C ASN A 16 16.95 22.60 -18.62
N ALA A 17 18.21 22.22 -18.39
CA ALA A 17 19.38 23.00 -18.79
C ALA A 17 20.49 22.12 -19.36
N GLY A 18 20.95 22.46 -20.57
CA GLY A 18 22.00 21.72 -21.27
C GLY A 18 21.68 20.23 -21.50
N SER A 19 20.39 19.87 -21.58
CA SER A 19 19.94 18.47 -21.60
C SER A 19 18.78 18.27 -22.58
N SER A 20 18.50 17.02 -22.96
CA SER A 20 17.47 16.70 -23.96
C SER A 20 16.58 15.53 -23.56
N PRO A 21 15.71 15.71 -22.54
CA PRO A 21 14.89 14.62 -22.04
C PRO A 21 13.75 14.30 -23.01
N THR A 22 13.36 13.03 -23.04
CA THR A 22 12.15 12.56 -23.70
C THR A 22 11.08 12.34 -22.62
N ILE A 23 9.92 12.95 -22.81
CA ILE A 23 8.82 12.99 -21.85
C ILE A 23 7.60 12.41 -22.53
N ARG A 24 7.05 11.36 -21.94
CA ARG A 24 5.92 10.60 -22.49
C ARG A 24 4.95 10.27 -21.37
N ASN A 25 3.65 10.17 -21.69
CA ASN A 25 2.60 9.75 -20.76
C ASN A 25 2.70 10.49 -19.41
N SER A 26 2.98 11.79 -19.47
CA SER A 26 3.26 12.62 -18.28
C SER A 26 2.24 13.75 -18.14
N ILE A 27 1.97 14.12 -16.89
CA ILE A 27 1.14 15.27 -16.54
C ILE A 27 2.03 16.36 -15.96
N PHE A 28 1.90 17.58 -16.49
CA PHE A 28 2.42 18.83 -15.94
C PHE A 28 1.24 19.81 -15.81
N TRP A 29 0.82 20.07 -14.58
CA TRP A 29 -0.39 20.84 -14.35
C TRP A 29 -0.40 21.59 -13.02
N GLY A 30 -0.75 22.88 -13.06
CA GLY A 30 -0.91 23.71 -11.87
C GLY A 30 0.43 24.11 -11.25
N ASP A 31 1.50 24.15 -12.03
CA ASP A 31 2.83 24.53 -11.56
C ASP A 31 3.07 26.05 -11.72
N VAL A 32 3.63 26.70 -10.71
CA VAL A 32 3.99 28.13 -10.74
C VAL A 32 5.39 28.32 -11.30
N GLY A 33 5.56 29.25 -12.23
CA GLY A 33 6.80 29.41 -13.01
C GLY A 33 6.79 28.62 -14.33
N GLY A 34 5.63 28.05 -14.70
CA GLY A 34 5.41 27.32 -15.95
C GLY A 34 5.75 25.83 -15.86
N GLU A 35 5.11 25.05 -16.72
CA GLU A 35 5.17 23.59 -16.69
C GLU A 35 6.57 23.04 -17.02
N ILE A 36 7.07 23.38 -18.21
CA ILE A 36 8.36 22.90 -18.72
C ILE A 36 9.14 24.09 -19.26
N TYR A 37 10.34 24.29 -18.74
CA TYR A 37 11.25 25.31 -19.21
C TYR A 37 12.55 24.72 -19.75
N ASN A 38 13.00 25.22 -20.89
CA ASN A 38 14.23 24.79 -21.55
C ASN A 38 15.22 25.94 -21.66
N ASN A 39 16.38 25.82 -21.01
CA ASN A 39 17.50 26.74 -21.12
C ASN A 39 18.65 26.12 -21.92
N SER A 40 18.87 26.63 -23.13
CA SER A 40 19.89 26.10 -24.04
C SER A 40 19.76 24.57 -24.19
N SER A 41 18.52 24.11 -24.28
CA SER A 41 18.11 22.71 -24.13
C SER A 41 16.87 22.42 -24.98
N THR A 42 16.56 21.15 -25.22
CA THR A 42 15.39 20.74 -26.02
C THR A 42 14.76 19.48 -25.43
N SER A 43 13.51 19.55 -24.96
CA SER A 43 12.75 18.35 -24.59
C SER A 43 11.80 17.91 -25.70
N THR A 44 11.69 16.59 -25.90
CA THR A 44 10.68 15.97 -26.76
C THR A 44 9.53 15.52 -25.89
N VAL A 45 8.34 16.11 -26.09
CA VAL A 45 7.15 15.82 -25.27
C VAL A 45 6.07 15.21 -26.15
N SER A 46 5.52 14.07 -25.73
CA SER A 46 4.43 13.42 -26.46
C SER A 46 3.43 12.71 -25.55
N TYR A 47 2.17 12.58 -25.99
CA TYR A 47 1.10 11.88 -25.24
C TYR A 47 1.08 12.32 -23.77
N SER A 48 0.97 13.62 -23.55
CA SER A 48 1.14 14.22 -22.22
C SER A 48 0.09 15.30 -22.02
N VAL A 49 -0.36 15.47 -20.77
CA VAL A 49 -1.19 16.60 -20.38
C VAL A 49 -0.27 17.72 -19.91
N VAL A 50 -0.31 18.88 -20.57
CA VAL A 50 0.53 20.03 -20.24
C VAL A 50 -0.36 21.27 -20.18
N GLN A 51 -0.41 21.94 -19.03
CA GLN A 51 -1.19 23.16 -18.88
C GLN A 51 -0.70 24.24 -19.86
N GLY A 52 -1.60 24.75 -20.70
CA GLY A 52 -1.26 25.72 -21.75
C GLY A 52 -0.54 25.12 -22.98
N GLY A 53 -0.29 23.80 -22.98
CA GLY A 53 0.31 23.06 -24.08
C GLY A 53 1.83 23.13 -24.15
N TYR A 54 2.39 22.48 -25.17
CA TYR A 54 3.84 22.44 -25.39
C TYR A 54 4.14 22.54 -26.89
N THR A 55 4.79 23.64 -27.31
CA THR A 55 5.09 23.89 -28.73
C THR A 55 6.02 22.83 -29.29
N GLY A 56 5.63 22.24 -30.43
CA GLY A 56 6.38 21.15 -31.07
C GLY A 56 6.20 19.79 -30.40
N GLY A 57 5.34 19.69 -29.38
CA GLY A 57 4.92 18.41 -28.81
C GLY A 57 3.91 17.68 -29.70
N THR A 58 3.78 16.37 -29.49
CA THR A 58 2.87 15.50 -30.24
C THR A 58 1.78 14.97 -29.32
N ASN A 59 0.50 15.06 -29.70
CA ASN A 59 -0.63 14.63 -28.85
C ASN A 59 -0.57 15.23 -27.44
N ILE A 60 -0.46 16.56 -27.40
CA ILE A 60 -0.47 17.32 -26.15
C ILE A 60 -1.91 17.68 -25.81
N ILE A 61 -2.35 17.23 -24.65
CA ILE A 61 -3.67 17.54 -24.10
C ILE A 61 -3.54 18.78 -23.21
N THR A 62 -4.47 19.72 -23.37
CA THR A 62 -4.50 20.98 -22.61
C THR A 62 -5.76 21.12 -21.76
N ALA A 63 -6.68 20.15 -21.84
CA ALA A 63 -7.81 20.04 -20.95
C ALA A 63 -7.34 19.67 -19.54
N ASP A 64 -8.17 19.98 -18.55
CA ASP A 64 -7.87 19.73 -17.14
C ASP A 64 -7.75 18.22 -16.87
N PRO A 65 -6.61 17.75 -16.33
CA PRO A 65 -6.44 16.35 -15.93
C PRO A 65 -7.23 16.00 -14.67
N MET A 66 -7.99 16.92 -14.07
CA MET A 66 -8.86 16.69 -12.91
C MET A 66 -8.16 15.85 -11.83
N LEU A 67 -7.02 16.36 -11.36
CA LEU A 67 -6.22 15.67 -10.36
C LEU A 67 -6.91 15.70 -8.98
N GLY A 68 -6.83 14.59 -8.26
CA GLY A 68 -7.15 14.54 -6.83
C GLY A 68 -6.07 15.17 -5.96
N THR A 69 -6.11 14.89 -4.67
CA THR A 69 -5.08 15.31 -3.71
C THR A 69 -3.95 14.30 -3.64
N LEU A 70 -2.73 14.74 -3.34
CA LEU A 70 -1.64 13.82 -2.98
C LEU A 70 -2.01 13.10 -1.67
N GLY A 71 -1.88 11.78 -1.65
CA GLY A 71 -2.18 10.98 -0.47
C GLY A 71 -1.80 9.52 -0.64
N ASP A 72 -2.06 8.74 0.40
CA ASP A 72 -1.89 7.29 0.39
C ASP A 72 -3.09 6.63 -0.29
N TYR A 73 -2.85 6.10 -1.48
CA TYR A 73 -3.83 5.35 -2.29
C TYR A 73 -3.30 3.93 -2.58
N GLY A 74 -2.43 3.40 -1.71
CA GLY A 74 -1.73 2.13 -1.90
C GLY A 74 -0.33 2.28 -2.49
N GLY A 75 0.41 1.18 -2.49
CA GLY A 75 1.78 1.12 -2.99
C GLY A 75 2.84 1.74 -2.06
N PRO A 76 4.09 1.93 -2.55
CA PRO A 76 5.22 2.31 -1.69
C PRO A 76 5.33 3.82 -1.38
N THR A 77 4.56 4.68 -2.06
CA THR A 77 4.66 6.14 -1.97
C THR A 77 3.30 6.78 -2.22
N GLU A 78 3.06 7.97 -1.66
CA GLU A 78 1.88 8.78 -1.99
C GLU A 78 1.75 9.03 -3.49
N THR A 79 0.51 9.05 -3.98
CA THR A 79 0.17 9.26 -5.39
C THR A 79 -0.94 10.31 -5.54
N ILE A 80 -1.14 10.80 -6.76
CA ILE A 80 -2.21 11.73 -7.10
C ILE A 80 -3.19 11.00 -8.03
N PRO A 81 -4.42 10.70 -7.59
CA PRO A 81 -5.38 9.98 -8.40
C PRO A 81 -5.96 10.87 -9.50
N LEU A 82 -6.45 10.24 -10.57
CA LEU A 82 -7.25 10.91 -11.59
C LEU A 82 -8.73 10.85 -11.18
N LEU A 83 -9.41 11.99 -11.18
CA LEU A 83 -10.83 12.04 -10.87
C LEU A 83 -11.68 11.69 -12.10
N SER A 84 -12.93 11.28 -11.86
CA SER A 84 -13.88 10.96 -12.93
C SER A 84 -14.03 12.13 -13.91
N GLY A 85 -13.88 11.83 -15.21
CA GLY A 85 -13.92 12.83 -16.29
C GLY A 85 -12.57 13.47 -16.62
N SER A 86 -11.49 13.07 -15.95
CA SER A 86 -10.13 13.52 -16.25
C SER A 86 -9.77 13.36 -17.73
N SER A 87 -9.10 14.37 -18.30
CA SER A 87 -8.57 14.29 -19.66
C SER A 87 -7.35 13.37 -19.82
N ALA A 88 -6.82 12.85 -18.71
CA ALA A 88 -5.68 11.94 -18.70
C ALA A 88 -6.10 10.46 -18.78
N ILE A 89 -7.38 10.17 -18.55
CA ILE A 89 -7.93 8.81 -18.59
C ILE A 89 -7.96 8.32 -20.04
N ASP A 90 -7.45 7.11 -20.27
CA ASP A 90 -7.35 6.40 -21.56
C ASP A 90 -6.70 7.21 -22.69
N ALA A 91 -5.78 8.10 -22.32
CA ALA A 91 -5.20 9.08 -23.23
C ALA A 91 -3.72 8.83 -23.53
N GLY A 92 -3.12 7.83 -22.88
CA GLY A 92 -1.71 7.49 -23.02
C GLY A 92 -1.36 6.82 -24.34
N ASN A 93 -0.06 6.53 -24.49
CA ASN A 93 0.44 5.64 -25.51
C ASN A 93 0.82 4.29 -24.89
N ASP A 94 0.05 3.24 -25.18
CA ASP A 94 0.25 1.89 -24.66
C ASP A 94 1.64 1.32 -24.97
N GLY A 95 2.21 1.68 -26.12
CA GLY A 95 3.55 1.23 -26.50
C GLY A 95 4.68 1.77 -25.62
N ASP A 96 4.40 2.82 -24.85
CA ASP A 96 5.34 3.46 -23.93
C ASP A 96 4.95 3.28 -22.45
N CYS A 97 3.85 2.56 -22.17
CA CYS A 97 3.37 2.37 -20.81
C CYS A 97 4.12 1.25 -20.09
N PRO A 98 4.58 1.50 -18.84
CA PRO A 98 5.03 0.42 -17.98
C PRO A 98 3.91 -0.60 -17.73
N THR A 99 4.26 -1.79 -17.27
CA THR A 99 3.25 -2.83 -16.95
C THR A 99 2.36 -2.47 -15.77
N THR A 100 2.86 -1.63 -14.85
CA THR A 100 2.15 -1.19 -13.66
C THR A 100 2.32 0.30 -13.40
N ASP A 101 1.40 0.89 -12.65
CA ASP A 101 1.48 2.26 -12.17
C ASP A 101 2.37 2.38 -10.90
N GLN A 102 2.45 3.59 -10.32
CA GLN A 102 3.28 3.83 -9.13
C GLN A 102 2.85 3.01 -7.90
N ARG A 103 1.59 2.59 -7.84
CA ARG A 103 1.03 1.77 -6.77
C ARG A 103 1.32 0.28 -6.98
N GLY A 104 1.69 -0.10 -8.20
CA GLY A 104 1.82 -1.50 -8.61
C GLY A 104 0.60 -2.04 -9.33
N ALA A 105 -0.38 -1.17 -9.61
CA ALA A 105 -1.63 -1.53 -10.24
C ALA A 105 -1.39 -1.80 -11.73
N ALA A 106 -2.05 -2.80 -12.34
CA ALA A 106 -1.91 -3.10 -13.77
C ALA A 106 -2.28 -1.88 -14.64
N ARG A 107 -1.57 -1.64 -15.75
CA ARG A 107 -1.92 -0.59 -16.73
C ARG A 107 -2.60 -1.15 -17.97
N GLY A 108 -3.35 -0.31 -18.67
CA GLY A 108 -4.09 -0.64 -19.88
C GLY A 108 -5.37 -1.41 -19.58
N PHE A 109 -6.05 -1.08 -18.47
CA PHE A 109 -7.25 -1.76 -18.03
C PHE A 109 -8.50 -0.92 -18.36
N ASP A 110 -9.49 -1.53 -19.00
CA ASP A 110 -10.76 -0.86 -19.32
C ASP A 110 -11.70 -0.98 -18.11
N VAL A 111 -11.95 0.15 -17.46
CA VAL A 111 -13.02 0.23 -16.45
C VAL A 111 -14.35 0.25 -17.18
N ALA A 112 -15.19 -0.76 -16.94
CA ALA A 112 -16.42 -0.96 -17.72
C ALA A 112 -17.28 0.31 -17.83
N GLY A 113 -17.40 0.84 -19.04
CA GLY A 113 -18.18 2.05 -19.34
C GLY A 113 -17.39 3.37 -19.26
N VAL A 114 -16.08 3.31 -19.03
CA VAL A 114 -15.14 4.43 -19.06
C VAL A 114 -14.08 4.13 -20.13
N GLY A 115 -14.29 4.71 -21.32
CA GLY A 115 -13.32 4.77 -22.42
C GLY A 115 -12.84 3.43 -23.01
N THR A 116 -11.52 3.18 -23.02
CA THR A 116 -10.85 2.07 -23.75
C THR A 116 -9.72 1.46 -22.92
N THR A 117 -9.19 0.27 -23.28
CA THR A 117 -8.03 -0.37 -22.59
C THR A 117 -6.69 0.38 -22.76
N THR A 118 -6.69 1.67 -23.06
CA THR A 118 -5.47 2.46 -23.23
C THR A 118 -5.03 2.97 -21.87
N CYS A 119 -3.74 2.95 -21.60
CA CYS A 119 -3.23 3.38 -20.30
C CYS A 119 -3.47 4.88 -20.05
N ASP A 120 -3.55 5.23 -18.78
CA ASP A 120 -3.70 6.61 -18.35
C ASP A 120 -2.37 7.38 -18.43
N ILE A 121 -2.45 8.65 -18.82
CA ILE A 121 -1.31 9.57 -18.73
C ILE A 121 -1.04 9.85 -17.25
N GLY A 122 0.22 9.73 -16.82
CA GLY A 122 0.64 10.07 -15.47
C GLY A 122 1.12 8.86 -14.67
N ALA A 123 1.15 9.00 -13.35
CA ALA A 123 1.69 7.98 -12.44
C ALA A 123 0.62 7.03 -11.86
N TYR A 124 -0.65 7.29 -12.16
CA TYR A 124 -1.82 6.60 -11.62
C TYR A 124 -2.64 6.06 -12.79
N GLU A 125 -3.12 4.82 -12.65
CA GLU A 125 -4.10 4.21 -13.55
C GLU A 125 -5.46 4.11 -12.86
N VAL A 126 -6.53 4.56 -13.48
CA VAL A 126 -7.88 4.42 -12.93
C VAL A 126 -8.32 2.97 -13.07
N HIS A 127 -8.65 2.35 -11.93
CA HIS A 127 -9.28 1.04 -11.89
C HIS A 127 -10.72 1.11 -11.44
N GLU A 128 -11.42 0.01 -11.69
CA GLU A 128 -12.77 -0.15 -11.19
C GLU A 128 -12.71 -0.15 -9.66
N SER A 129 -13.48 0.74 -9.06
CA SER A 129 -13.56 0.86 -7.61
C SER A 129 -15.00 1.06 -7.17
N VAL A 130 -15.31 0.50 -6.01
CA VAL A 130 -16.57 0.76 -5.32
C VAL A 130 -16.24 1.39 -3.99
N SER A 131 -16.86 2.54 -3.73
CA SER A 131 -16.86 3.16 -2.41
C SER A 131 -18.27 3.09 -1.83
N VAL A 132 -18.36 2.74 -0.55
CA VAL A 132 -19.63 2.70 0.18
C VAL A 132 -19.48 3.49 1.47
N GLY A 133 -20.53 4.24 1.82
CA GLY A 133 -20.51 5.20 2.92
C GLY A 133 -20.08 6.60 2.47
N ASP A 134 -20.04 7.53 3.42
CA ASP A 134 -19.58 8.90 3.20
C ASP A 134 -18.34 9.14 4.07
N CYS A 135 -17.18 9.26 3.44
CA CYS A 135 -15.92 9.44 4.16
C CYS A 135 -15.83 10.78 4.94
N GLY A 136 -16.71 11.74 4.66
CA GLY A 136 -16.86 12.97 5.47
C GLY A 136 -18.09 12.96 6.39
N GLY A 137 -18.85 11.86 6.37
CA GLY A 137 -20.17 11.75 6.97
C GLY A 137 -20.18 11.08 8.34
N ALA A 138 -21.36 10.60 8.71
CA ALA A 138 -21.58 9.85 9.94
C ALA A 138 -21.10 8.40 9.80
N ASP A 139 -20.85 7.77 10.94
CA ASP A 139 -20.48 6.35 11.00
C ASP A 139 -21.56 5.46 10.37
N LEU A 140 -21.09 4.41 9.70
CA LEU A 140 -21.94 3.34 9.21
C LEU A 140 -22.65 2.66 10.38
N SER A 141 -23.95 2.38 10.24
CA SER A 141 -24.76 1.76 11.29
C SER A 141 -25.10 0.31 10.97
N GLY A 142 -24.81 -0.60 11.90
CA GLY A 142 -25.20 -2.02 11.83
C GLY A 142 -24.29 -2.90 10.97
N VAL A 143 -24.68 -4.17 10.80
CA VAL A 143 -24.01 -5.13 9.92
C VAL A 143 -24.36 -4.80 8.48
N GLN A 144 -23.34 -4.68 7.63
CA GLN A 144 -23.48 -4.39 6.22
C GLN A 144 -22.54 -5.27 5.41
N THR A 145 -22.98 -5.71 4.24
CA THR A 145 -22.14 -6.40 3.26
C THR A 145 -21.89 -5.44 2.11
N PHE A 146 -20.63 -5.20 1.80
CA PHE A 146 -20.22 -4.47 0.61
C PHE A 146 -19.65 -5.47 -0.38
N SER A 147 -20.28 -5.58 -1.54
CA SER A 147 -19.82 -6.46 -2.60
C SER A 147 -19.35 -5.63 -3.79
N PHE A 148 -18.26 -6.07 -4.37
CA PHE A 148 -17.64 -5.50 -5.54
C PHE A 148 -17.39 -6.64 -6.53
N ASN A 149 -17.94 -6.51 -7.73
CA ASN A 149 -17.71 -7.44 -8.83
C ASN A 149 -17.07 -6.65 -9.96
N ALA A 150 -15.74 -6.69 -10.03
CA ALA A 150 -15.00 -6.27 -11.20
C ALA A 150 -14.37 -7.49 -11.85
N SER A 151 -14.25 -7.49 -13.17
CA SER A 151 -13.60 -8.58 -13.93
C SER A 151 -14.17 -9.99 -13.69
N GLY A 152 -15.38 -10.12 -13.13
CA GLY A 152 -15.97 -11.41 -12.71
C GLY A 152 -15.43 -11.95 -11.38
N ASN A 153 -14.65 -11.15 -10.65
CA ASN A 153 -14.09 -11.44 -9.34
C ASN A 153 -14.97 -10.81 -8.24
N ASP A 154 -15.69 -11.64 -7.49
CA ASP A 154 -16.52 -11.19 -6.37
C ASP A 154 -15.66 -10.98 -5.12
N VAL A 155 -15.46 -9.72 -4.74
CA VAL A 155 -14.93 -9.32 -3.43
C VAL A 155 -16.09 -8.91 -2.54
N ALA A 156 -16.08 -9.35 -1.29
CA ALA A 156 -17.04 -8.89 -0.30
C ALA A 156 -16.35 -8.47 1.01
N VAL A 157 -16.83 -7.39 1.62
CA VAL A 157 -16.43 -6.95 2.95
C VAL A 157 -17.69 -6.89 3.82
N ASP A 158 -17.76 -7.81 4.77
CA ASP A 158 -18.85 -7.91 5.73
C ASP A 158 -18.47 -7.17 7.01
N VAL A 159 -19.09 -6.02 7.25
CA VAL A 159 -18.90 -5.25 8.48
C VAL A 159 -19.60 -5.96 9.63
N THR A 160 -18.81 -6.50 10.55
CA THR A 160 -19.31 -7.17 11.75
C THR A 160 -19.53 -6.14 12.87
N THR A 161 -18.62 -5.18 13.01
CA THR A 161 -18.82 -3.98 13.84
C THR A 161 -18.28 -2.74 13.13
N ALA A 162 -19.08 -1.68 13.10
CA ALA A 162 -18.83 -0.46 12.32
C ALA A 162 -18.35 0.73 13.18
N ASN A 163 -17.80 0.50 14.37
CA ASN A 163 -17.60 1.51 15.43
C ASN A 163 -16.68 2.69 15.02
N GLY A 164 -17.20 3.68 14.31
CA GLY A 164 -16.40 4.76 13.75
C GLY A 164 -15.95 4.53 12.31
N LEU A 165 -16.39 3.45 11.64
CA LEU A 165 -16.14 3.25 10.23
C LEU A 165 -17.15 4.07 9.42
N LYS A 166 -16.67 5.03 8.63
CA LYS A 166 -17.52 5.96 7.85
C LYS A 166 -17.70 5.53 6.41
N CYS A 167 -16.65 4.98 5.83
CA CYS A 167 -16.66 4.50 4.46
C CYS A 167 -15.62 3.39 4.26
N ILE A 168 -15.85 2.59 3.21
CA ILE A 168 -14.89 1.63 2.67
C ILE A 168 -14.79 1.89 1.16
N ALA A 169 -13.58 1.83 0.62
CA ALA A 169 -13.35 1.74 -0.81
C ALA A 169 -12.57 0.45 -1.13
N ILE A 170 -12.95 -0.20 -2.23
CA ILE A 170 -12.32 -1.41 -2.76
C ILE A 170 -11.95 -1.13 -4.20
N GLU A 171 -10.71 -1.42 -4.57
CA GLU A 171 -10.16 -1.25 -5.92
C GLU A 171 -9.47 -2.56 -6.35
N GLU A 172 -9.78 -3.06 -7.55
CA GLU A 172 -9.07 -4.21 -8.15
C GLU A 172 -7.81 -3.72 -8.84
N MET A 173 -6.66 -3.96 -8.20
CA MET A 173 -5.38 -3.41 -8.64
C MET A 173 -4.64 -4.35 -9.61
N GLY A 174 -4.95 -5.63 -9.53
CA GLY A 174 -4.05 -6.67 -10.00
C GLY A 174 -4.55 -7.63 -11.07
N PRO A 175 -5.51 -7.34 -11.97
CA PRO A 175 -6.00 -8.36 -12.91
C PRO A 175 -4.85 -8.91 -13.77
N GLY A 176 -4.36 -10.12 -13.43
CA GLY A 176 -3.22 -10.75 -14.10
C GLY A 176 -1.83 -10.26 -13.68
N VAL A 177 -1.69 -9.50 -12.58
CA VAL A 177 -0.38 -9.06 -12.06
C VAL A 177 -0.23 -9.30 -10.56
N ASN A 178 1.00 -9.59 -10.16
CA ASN A 178 1.40 -9.75 -8.77
C ASN A 178 1.64 -8.37 -8.13
N HIS A 179 1.31 -8.24 -6.85
CA HIS A 179 1.62 -7.01 -6.11
C HIS A 179 3.15 -6.79 -6.05
N LEU A 180 3.61 -5.53 -6.06
CA LEU A 180 5.05 -5.18 -6.18
C LEU A 180 5.94 -5.80 -5.10
N MET A 181 5.36 -6.04 -3.92
CA MET A 181 6.06 -6.59 -2.76
C MET A 181 5.77 -8.08 -2.53
N GLU A 182 5.19 -8.76 -3.52
CA GLU A 182 5.12 -10.22 -3.55
C GLU A 182 6.53 -10.80 -3.77
N THR A 183 7.32 -10.86 -2.70
CA THR A 183 8.67 -11.42 -2.73
C THR A 183 8.60 -12.93 -2.96
N GLY A 184 8.71 -13.32 -4.22
CA GLY A 184 8.86 -14.71 -4.67
C GLY A 184 10.18 -14.96 -5.39
N THR A 185 11.31 -14.37 -4.95
CA THR A 185 12.62 -14.75 -5.55
C THR A 185 13.22 -15.93 -4.80
N GLY A 186 12.80 -17.14 -5.18
CA GLY A 186 13.65 -18.33 -5.06
C GLY A 186 13.36 -19.37 -3.97
N SER A 187 12.36 -19.19 -3.10
CA SER A 187 12.07 -20.16 -2.02
C SER A 187 10.66 -20.77 -2.00
N GLY A 188 9.77 -20.43 -2.93
CA GLY A 188 8.40 -20.98 -2.95
C GLY A 188 7.50 -20.51 -1.81
N LEU A 189 7.82 -19.35 -1.20
CA LEU A 189 7.08 -18.75 -0.07
C LEU A 189 6.45 -17.39 -0.41
N GLY A 190 6.46 -16.99 -1.69
CA GLY A 190 5.85 -15.73 -2.15
C GLY A 190 4.39 -15.95 -2.51
N LEU A 191 3.51 -15.11 -1.99
CA LEU A 191 2.14 -14.95 -2.48
C LEU A 191 2.25 -14.46 -3.94
N GLN A 192 1.86 -15.24 -4.95
CA GLN A 192 1.89 -14.86 -6.37
C GLN A 192 0.57 -15.22 -7.01
N THR A 193 -0.42 -14.40 -6.71
CA THR A 193 -1.84 -14.69 -6.94
C THR A 193 -2.30 -14.19 -8.29
N ASN A 194 -1.45 -13.39 -8.95
CA ASN A 194 -1.76 -12.61 -10.14
C ASN A 194 -3.01 -11.75 -10.00
N ASN A 195 -3.50 -11.50 -8.79
CA ASN A 195 -4.68 -10.72 -8.46
C ASN A 195 -4.57 -10.22 -7.01
N TRP A 196 -4.72 -8.92 -6.82
CA TRP A 196 -4.71 -8.28 -5.51
C TRP A 196 -5.62 -7.05 -5.52
N TRP A 197 -6.10 -6.68 -4.32
CA TRP A 197 -7.06 -5.60 -4.13
C TRP A 197 -6.53 -4.60 -3.12
N HIS A 198 -6.72 -3.32 -3.41
CA HIS A 198 -6.52 -2.28 -2.43
C HIS A 198 -7.86 -2.03 -1.72
N ILE A 199 -7.88 -2.19 -0.40
CA ILE A 199 -9.04 -1.84 0.43
C ILE A 199 -8.60 -0.67 1.31
N SER A 200 -9.43 0.36 1.39
CA SER A 200 -9.21 1.53 2.23
C SER A 200 -10.52 1.97 2.89
N GLY A 201 -10.44 2.89 3.86
CA GLY A 201 -11.62 3.40 4.55
C GLY A 201 -11.30 4.51 5.54
N ASN A 202 -12.31 5.30 5.90
CA ASN A 202 -12.20 6.34 6.92
C ASN A 202 -12.72 5.81 8.26
N ILE A 203 -11.88 5.87 9.30
CA ILE A 203 -12.10 5.24 10.60
C ILE A 203 -11.79 6.24 11.73
N ASP A 204 -12.73 6.41 12.65
CA ASP A 204 -12.57 7.29 13.83
C ASP A 204 -12.09 6.55 15.09
N THR A 205 -12.57 5.32 15.35
CA THR A 205 -12.20 4.60 16.59
C THR A 205 -11.76 3.15 16.38
N GLY A 206 -12.54 2.33 15.68
CA GLY A 206 -12.18 0.95 15.37
C GLY A 206 -13.29 0.18 14.68
N PHE A 207 -12.93 -0.89 13.98
CA PHE A 207 -13.92 -1.69 13.25
C PHE A 207 -13.51 -3.15 13.28
N ASP A 208 -14.48 -4.01 12.96
CA ASP A 208 -14.23 -5.41 12.72
C ASP A 208 -15.00 -5.82 11.47
N VAL A 209 -14.28 -6.33 10.46
CA VAL A 209 -14.88 -6.84 9.24
C VAL A 209 -14.40 -8.26 8.94
N ALA A 210 -15.18 -8.96 8.11
CA ALA A 210 -14.70 -10.12 7.39
C ALA A 210 -14.45 -9.74 5.93
N VAL A 211 -13.28 -10.07 5.41
CA VAL A 211 -12.91 -9.84 4.01
C VAL A 211 -12.98 -11.18 3.27
N THR A 212 -13.83 -11.25 2.26
CA THR A 212 -13.99 -12.37 1.35
C THR A 212 -13.41 -12.02 -0.01
N LEU A 213 -12.44 -12.79 -0.48
CA LEU A 213 -11.78 -12.61 -1.75
C LEU A 213 -12.00 -13.84 -2.65
N PRO A 214 -12.06 -13.64 -3.99
CA PRO A 214 -12.22 -14.74 -4.93
C PRO A 214 -10.89 -15.50 -5.09
N TYR A 215 -10.99 -16.83 -5.12
CA TYR A 215 -9.84 -17.71 -5.33
C TYR A 215 -10.30 -19.06 -5.89
N ALA A 216 -10.00 -19.30 -7.17
CA ALA A 216 -10.40 -20.52 -7.85
C ALA A 216 -9.70 -21.74 -7.24
N GLY A 217 -10.47 -22.72 -6.79
CA GLY A 217 -9.91 -23.92 -6.15
C GLY A 217 -9.61 -23.75 -4.65
N ALA A 218 -10.13 -22.69 -4.02
CA ALA A 218 -10.02 -22.47 -2.58
C ALA A 218 -10.26 -23.74 -1.75
N ASP A 219 -9.33 -24.02 -0.85
CA ASP A 219 -9.34 -25.17 0.02
C ASP A 219 -8.87 -24.82 1.45
N ALA A 220 -8.67 -25.85 2.27
CA ALA A 220 -8.27 -25.69 3.67
C ALA A 220 -6.87 -25.07 3.86
N SER A 221 -6.07 -24.95 2.81
CA SER A 221 -4.75 -24.33 2.79
C SER A 221 -4.76 -22.87 2.32
N SER A 222 -5.85 -22.43 1.70
CA SER A 222 -5.99 -21.06 1.18
C SER A 222 -6.20 -20.05 2.30
N ARG A 223 -5.55 -18.89 2.24
CA ARG A 223 -5.62 -17.82 3.24
C ARG A 223 -5.74 -16.46 2.59
N VAL A 224 -6.55 -15.59 3.16
CA VAL A 224 -6.56 -14.15 2.84
C VAL A 224 -5.41 -13.48 3.60
N CYS A 225 -4.59 -12.76 2.87
CA CYS A 225 -3.38 -12.13 3.34
C CYS A 225 -3.45 -10.62 3.18
N ARG A 226 -3.01 -9.90 4.22
CA ARG A 226 -2.89 -8.45 4.24
C ARG A 226 -1.44 -8.06 4.06
N TRP A 227 -1.16 -7.04 3.26
CA TRP A 227 0.15 -6.40 3.25
C TRP A 227 0.24 -5.41 4.43
N PRO A 228 1.12 -5.60 5.43
CA PRO A 228 1.19 -4.71 6.59
C PRO A 228 1.97 -3.41 6.32
N GLY A 229 2.49 -3.21 5.11
CA GLY A 229 3.40 -2.13 4.77
C GLY A 229 4.88 -2.49 4.95
N ASN A 230 5.76 -1.52 4.70
CA ASN A 230 7.22 -1.72 4.62
C ASN A 230 7.89 -1.85 6.00
N LEU A 231 7.48 -2.84 6.81
CA LEU A 231 8.06 -3.15 8.12
C LEU A 231 9.38 -3.94 8.01
N GLY A 232 10.27 -3.56 7.10
CA GLY A 232 11.62 -4.14 7.02
C GLY A 232 11.73 -5.51 6.36
N GLY A 233 10.83 -5.83 5.42
CA GLY A 233 10.94 -7.01 4.56
C GLY A 233 10.29 -8.29 5.10
N TYR A 234 9.44 -8.19 6.11
CA TYR A 234 8.58 -9.32 6.51
C TYR A 234 7.36 -9.40 5.58
N GLY A 235 7.10 -10.61 5.08
CA GLY A 235 6.07 -10.91 4.09
C GLY A 235 4.64 -10.64 4.55
N TRP A 236 3.70 -11.11 3.76
CA TRP A 236 2.28 -10.88 3.97
C TRP A 236 1.77 -11.41 5.32
N ASP A 237 0.86 -10.67 5.94
CA ASP A 237 0.12 -11.10 7.13
C ASP A 237 -1.06 -11.97 6.67
N CYS A 238 -0.80 -13.26 6.51
CA CYS A 238 -1.81 -14.26 6.18
C CYS A 238 -2.48 -14.79 7.43
N ASP A 239 -3.78 -15.07 7.34
CA ASP A 239 -4.52 -15.67 8.44
C ASP A 239 -3.89 -17.01 8.90
N ASP A 240 -3.97 -17.30 10.19
CA ASP A 240 -3.42 -18.53 10.79
C ASP A 240 -4.28 -19.78 10.55
N GLY A 241 -5.41 -19.62 9.86
CA GLY A 241 -6.39 -20.67 9.56
C GLY A 241 -7.50 -20.79 10.60
N SER A 242 -7.42 -20.11 11.75
CA SER A 242 -8.49 -20.11 12.75
C SER A 242 -9.59 -19.09 12.46
N HIS A 243 -9.31 -18.06 11.64
CA HIS A 243 -10.27 -17.05 11.22
C HIS A 243 -10.63 -17.14 9.73
N THR A 244 -10.07 -18.14 9.04
CA THR A 244 -10.33 -18.41 7.62
C THR A 244 -11.47 -19.39 7.43
N ALA A 245 -12.49 -18.98 6.67
CA ALA A 245 -13.42 -19.87 6.01
C ALA A 245 -13.12 -19.92 4.51
N TYR A 246 -13.41 -21.04 3.87
CA TYR A 246 -13.29 -21.18 2.42
C TYR A 246 -14.54 -21.87 1.89
N ALA A 247 -15.00 -21.40 0.74
CA ALA A 247 -16.04 -22.02 -0.06
C ALA A 247 -15.52 -22.17 -1.49
N ALA A 248 -16.19 -22.99 -2.30
CA ALA A 248 -15.75 -23.17 -3.69
C ALA A 248 -15.70 -21.81 -4.42
N GLY A 249 -14.47 -21.32 -4.67
CA GLY A 249 -14.22 -20.07 -5.37
C GLY A 249 -13.95 -18.85 -4.48
N THR A 250 -14.01 -18.94 -3.16
CA THR A 250 -13.76 -17.78 -2.26
C THR A 250 -13.07 -18.19 -0.95
N VAL A 251 -12.35 -17.24 -0.36
CA VAL A 251 -11.72 -17.34 0.95
C VAL A 251 -12.07 -16.12 1.77
N THR A 252 -12.52 -16.33 3.01
CA THR A 252 -12.95 -15.27 3.92
C THR A 252 -12.06 -15.27 5.16
N ARG A 253 -11.49 -14.11 5.50
CA ARG A 253 -10.82 -13.88 6.79
C ARG A 253 -11.67 -12.96 7.65
N SER A 254 -12.02 -13.42 8.83
CA SER A 254 -12.70 -12.63 9.87
C SER A 254 -11.69 -11.92 10.79
N GLY A 255 -12.14 -10.97 11.62
CA GLY A 255 -11.27 -10.30 12.58
C GLY A 255 -10.42 -9.17 11.99
N VAL A 256 -10.79 -8.65 10.81
CA VAL A 256 -9.99 -7.64 10.12
C VAL A 256 -10.25 -6.26 10.73
N THR A 257 -9.19 -5.67 11.27
CA THR A 257 -9.21 -4.40 12.01
C THR A 257 -8.32 -3.32 11.37
N GLY A 258 -7.78 -3.58 10.18
CA GLY A 258 -6.98 -2.61 9.43
C GLY A 258 -7.03 -2.89 7.93
N PHE A 259 -7.24 -1.85 7.13
CA PHE A 259 -7.24 -1.93 5.66
C PHE A 259 -5.84 -1.77 5.08
N SER A 260 -5.64 -2.20 3.84
CA SER A 260 -4.35 -2.22 3.11
C SER A 260 -4.55 -2.88 1.73
N ASP A 261 -3.47 -3.38 1.15
CA ASP A 261 -3.46 -4.30 0.01
C ASP A 261 -3.71 -5.75 0.47
N TRP A 262 -4.45 -6.51 -0.32
CA TRP A 262 -4.93 -7.86 0.01
C TRP A 262 -4.82 -8.82 -1.16
N ALA A 263 -4.47 -10.07 -0.87
CA ALA A 263 -4.41 -11.16 -1.84
C ALA A 263 -4.67 -12.52 -1.15
N VAL A 264 -4.91 -13.58 -1.93
CA VAL A 264 -5.23 -14.93 -1.41
C VAL A 264 -4.19 -15.95 -1.84
N GLY A 265 -3.56 -16.66 -0.91
CA GLY A 265 -2.54 -17.66 -1.24
C GLY A 265 -2.81 -19.03 -0.64
N ASP A 266 -2.22 -20.06 -1.23
CA ASP A 266 -2.21 -21.42 -0.70
C ASP A 266 -0.94 -21.72 0.07
N ASN A 267 -1.07 -22.45 1.17
CA ASN A 267 0.06 -22.85 2.02
C ASN A 267 0.89 -21.65 2.54
N VAL A 268 0.28 -20.47 2.58
CA VAL A 268 0.83 -19.27 3.16
C VAL A 268 0.38 -19.21 4.61
N GLY A 269 1.34 -19.26 5.54
CA GLY A 269 1.06 -19.07 6.96
C GLY A 269 1.27 -17.61 7.35
N PRO A 270 0.80 -17.18 8.54
CA PRO A 270 1.20 -15.90 9.10
C PRO A 270 2.72 -15.82 9.05
N THR A 271 3.28 -14.68 8.66
CA THR A 271 4.71 -14.39 8.82
C THR A 271 5.00 -14.20 10.32
N ALA A 272 4.67 -15.21 11.13
CA ALA A 272 4.86 -15.19 12.57
C ALA A 272 6.34 -15.41 12.85
N VAL A 273 6.98 -14.39 13.42
CA VAL A 273 8.25 -14.60 14.12
C VAL A 273 7.96 -15.55 15.29
N SER A 274 8.35 -16.81 15.13
CA SER A 274 8.42 -17.75 16.24
C SER A 274 9.57 -17.33 17.15
N LEU A 275 9.25 -16.86 18.35
CA LEU A 275 10.22 -16.76 19.45
C LEU A 275 10.63 -18.18 19.86
N GLN A 276 11.64 -18.73 19.20
CA GLN A 276 12.12 -20.10 19.46
C GLN A 276 12.65 -20.26 20.90
N SER A 277 13.24 -19.20 21.46
CA SER A 277 13.56 -19.15 22.88
C SER A 277 13.75 -17.71 23.35
N LEU A 278 13.30 -17.44 24.58
CA LEU A 278 13.70 -16.28 25.36
C LEU A 278 14.48 -16.84 26.56
N ALA A 279 15.81 -16.85 26.46
CA ALA A 279 16.66 -17.35 27.53
C ALA A 279 17.26 -16.18 28.31
N THR A 280 16.99 -16.11 29.62
CA THR A 280 17.83 -15.33 30.52
C THR A 280 19.15 -16.07 30.69
N LYS A 281 20.26 -15.45 30.28
CA LYS A 281 21.60 -15.97 30.60
C LYS A 281 21.85 -15.73 32.09
N GLU A 282 21.68 -16.75 32.93
CA GLU A 282 22.22 -16.68 34.28
C GLU A 282 23.74 -16.51 34.16
N ASN A 283 24.26 -15.37 34.63
CA ASN A 283 25.68 -15.23 34.86
C ASN A 283 26.05 -16.24 35.94
N PRO A 284 26.93 -17.22 35.67
CA PRO A 284 27.37 -18.17 36.69
C PRO A 284 28.38 -17.46 37.59
N ILE A 285 27.91 -16.50 38.40
CA ILE A 285 28.58 -16.23 39.66
C ILE A 285 28.15 -17.40 40.54
N THR A 286 28.95 -18.44 40.50
CA THR A 286 28.79 -19.60 41.35
C THR A 286 28.72 -19.12 42.80
N LEU A 287 27.72 -19.63 43.52
CA LEU A 287 27.49 -19.37 44.94
C LEU A 287 28.63 -19.76 45.92
N PRO A 288 29.82 -20.32 45.56
CA PRO A 288 30.94 -20.41 46.51
C PRO A 288 31.90 -19.21 46.51
N VAL A 289 31.77 -18.20 45.63
CA VAL A 289 32.69 -17.03 45.65
C VAL A 289 32.17 -15.88 46.53
N LEU A 290 30.88 -15.87 46.87
CA LEU A 290 30.32 -14.86 47.79
C LEU A 290 30.54 -15.22 49.28
N LEU A 291 30.80 -16.49 49.61
CA LEU A 291 31.08 -16.92 50.98
C LEU A 291 32.56 -16.75 51.39
N THR A 292 33.49 -16.68 50.44
CA THR A 292 34.92 -16.41 50.71
C THR A 292 35.25 -14.92 50.86
N LEU A 293 34.43 -14.01 50.35
CA LEU A 293 34.56 -12.58 50.63
C LEU A 293 33.87 -12.12 51.93
N ILE A 294 32.92 -12.88 52.47
CA ILE A 294 32.29 -12.57 53.77
C ILE A 294 33.14 -13.09 54.94
N LEU A 295 33.93 -14.16 54.77
CA LEU A 295 34.89 -14.60 55.82
C LEU A 295 36.16 -13.73 55.94
N LEU A 296 36.47 -12.86 54.97
CA LEU A 296 37.53 -11.84 55.10
C LEU A 296 37.03 -10.49 55.62
N ALA A 297 35.71 -10.29 55.77
CA ALA A 297 35.11 -9.04 56.26
C ALA A 297 34.52 -9.14 57.69
N VAL A 298 34.43 -10.34 58.29
CA VAL A 298 34.06 -10.54 59.72
C VAL A 298 35.29 -10.48 60.66
N GLY A 299 36.47 -10.22 60.10
CA GLY A 299 37.73 -10.04 60.84
C GLY A 299 38.01 -8.61 61.35
N THR A 300 37.02 -7.71 61.37
CA THR A 300 37.18 -6.38 61.99
C THR A 300 35.91 -5.95 62.74
N GLY A 301 35.96 -6.03 64.08
CA GLY A 301 35.06 -5.38 65.04
C GLY A 301 33.82 -6.21 65.40
N MET A 302 33.36 -6.35 66.65
CA MET A 302 33.57 -5.54 67.85
C MET A 302 32.70 -6.17 68.96
N VAL A 303 33.24 -6.61 70.10
CA VAL A 303 32.44 -6.67 71.36
C VAL A 303 33.31 -6.26 72.55
N ILE A 304 32.83 -5.19 73.18
CA ILE A 304 33.28 -4.51 74.39
C ILE A 304 32.96 -5.35 75.64
N ALA A 305 33.85 -5.42 76.64
CA ALA A 305 33.45 -5.35 78.06
C ALA A 305 34.64 -5.12 79.01
N ARG A 306 34.53 -4.04 79.79
CA ARG A 306 35.39 -3.61 80.92
C ARG A 306 35.51 -4.65 82.03
N ARG A 307 36.63 -4.63 82.76
CA ARG A 307 36.61 -4.77 84.24
C ARG A 307 37.60 -3.81 84.92
N ARG A 308 37.02 -2.95 85.78
CA ARG A 308 37.64 -2.40 87.01
C ARG A 308 38.06 -3.60 87.90
N SER A 309 39.10 -3.57 88.70
CA SER A 309 39.51 -2.57 89.71
C SER A 309 41.01 -2.66 89.96
#